data_AF-A0A2H8TPN5-F1
#
_entry.id   AF-A0A2H8TPN5-F1
#
_cell.length_a   1.000
_cell.length_b   1.000
_cell.length_c   1.000
_cell.angle_alpha   90.00
_cell.angle_beta   90.00
_cell.angle_gamma   90.00
#
_symmetry.space_group_name_H-M   'P 1'
#
loop_
_entity.id
_entity.type
_entity.pdbx_description
1 polymer ?
#
loop_
_entity_poly.entity_id
_entity_poly.type
_entity_poly.pdbx_seq_one_letter_code
_entity_poly.pdbx_strand_id
1 'polypeptide(L)'
;MGVTEEYYHEWKTSSKKTTTMTTAPAKLYGKNLSEYDELDVDQLLSQLSPEEISILAKEVDPDDNLLPPSERCSYECNKEATGPLNRKKLIEHINKQALETPDLPEIKPYVPGTVRGKKWVAPETNGNTEHEDKIAIDLDDEYGDALNSASQEEIIDLAAILGFHSMMNQDQYHASLLNKGQPVGLGWDGVTKATQPKVYPPEPPNQTDPEETIKRVLDDDSKLLDLNWNNIKNISDEKFENLFKALVENTHLETLSLVNVGLTDRLADKLAEALEKNCTLRVCNVETNFISPVGIVHLVKSLLKQRSLEEFRATNQRSQVLGNKIEMELTKLIEQNPTILRLGLHLEYNDARHRIASHLQRNIDRIRQSRVGANSA
;
A
#
# COMPACT_ATOMS: atom_id res chain seq x y z
N MET A 1 48.75 -2.08 15.60
CA MET A 1 49.28 -2.18 14.22
C MET A 1 48.07 -2.36 13.30
N GLY A 2 47.85 -1.43 12.37
CA GLY A 2 46.64 -1.29 11.54
C GLY A 2 45.81 -0.07 11.98
N VAL A 3 46.23 1.17 11.71
CA VAL A 3 46.01 1.96 10.48
C VAL A 3 44.52 2.23 10.23
N THR A 4 44.04 3.36 10.72
CA THR A 4 42.84 4.05 10.22
C THR A 4 43.33 5.31 9.51
N GLU A 5 43.22 5.33 8.18
CA GLU A 5 43.49 6.49 7.34
C GLU A 5 42.50 7.61 7.68
N GLU A 6 43.03 8.74 8.16
CA GLU A 6 42.31 10.00 8.30
C GLU A 6 42.05 10.59 6.91
N TYR A 7 40.78 10.66 6.54
CA TYR A 7 40.28 11.40 5.38
C TYR A 7 40.38 12.91 5.69
N TYR A 8 41.53 13.53 5.43
CA TYR A 8 41.64 14.99 5.32
C TYR A 8 41.21 15.41 3.91
N HIS A 9 40.00 15.94 3.78
CA HIS A 9 39.62 16.70 2.58
C HIS A 9 40.06 18.16 2.74
N GLU A 10 41.03 18.54 1.92
CA GLU A 10 41.50 19.91 1.72
C GLU A 10 40.35 20.76 1.12
N TRP A 11 39.86 21.75 1.87
CA TRP A 11 38.78 22.65 1.43
C TRP A 11 39.30 23.63 0.37
N LYS A 12 38.94 23.42 -0.90
CA LYS A 12 39.05 24.45 -1.95
C LYS A 12 37.68 25.07 -2.21
N THR A 13 37.47 26.27 -1.68
CA THR A 13 36.29 27.09 -1.97
C THR A 13 36.37 27.63 -3.40
N SER A 14 35.55 27.10 -4.31
CA SER A 14 35.38 27.63 -5.68
C SER A 14 34.19 28.57 -5.72
N SER A 15 34.43 29.87 -5.51
CA SER A 15 33.40 30.90 -5.66
C SER A 15 33.24 31.28 -7.14
N LYS A 16 32.17 30.79 -7.78
CA LYS A 16 31.74 31.26 -9.11
C LYS A 16 30.90 32.54 -8.95
N LYS A 17 31.35 33.64 -9.56
CA LYS A 17 30.63 34.91 -9.63
C LYS A 17 29.42 34.78 -10.57
N THR A 18 28.21 34.93 -10.03
CA THR A 18 27.00 35.22 -10.82
C THR A 18 26.63 36.67 -10.60
N THR A 19 26.72 37.47 -11.66
CA THR A 19 26.33 38.88 -11.66
C THR A 19 24.82 38.97 -11.87
N THR A 20 24.10 39.58 -10.94
CA THR A 20 22.74 40.07 -11.21
C THR A 20 22.53 41.40 -10.49
N MET A 21 21.91 42.33 -11.20
CA MET A 21 21.86 43.76 -10.91
C MET A 21 20.86 44.13 -9.80
N THR A 22 21.20 45.25 -9.14
CA THR A 22 20.30 46.28 -8.56
C THR A 22 19.42 45.91 -7.36
N THR A 23 19.94 46.15 -6.15
CA THR A 23 19.28 46.86 -5.05
C THR A 23 20.35 47.42 -4.10
N ALA A 24 20.08 48.56 -3.45
CA ALA A 24 21.04 49.26 -2.57
C ALA A 24 21.75 48.33 -1.58
N PRO A 25 23.04 48.55 -1.24
CA PRO A 25 23.77 47.67 -0.35
C PRO A 25 23.10 47.68 1.03
N ALA A 26 22.51 46.55 1.41
CA ALA A 26 21.98 46.35 2.75
C ALA A 26 23.15 46.49 3.73
N LYS A 27 23.11 47.53 4.57
CA LYS A 27 24.12 47.75 5.61
C LYS A 27 23.71 46.94 6.83
N LEU A 28 24.50 45.94 7.18
CA LEU A 28 24.36 45.21 8.44
C LEU A 28 25.28 45.89 9.47
N TYR A 29 24.73 46.34 10.60
CA TYR A 29 25.46 47.10 11.63
C TYR A 29 26.32 48.27 11.10
N GLY A 30 25.81 48.99 10.09
CA GLY A 30 26.45 50.21 9.57
C GLY A 30 27.61 49.99 8.59
N LYS A 31 28.00 48.74 8.32
CA LYS A 31 29.02 48.39 7.32
C LYS A 31 28.39 47.77 6.07
N ASN A 32 29.07 47.90 4.92
CA ASN A 32 28.60 47.28 3.67
C ASN A 32 28.80 45.77 3.72
N LEU A 33 27.85 45.00 3.17
CA LEU A 33 27.87 43.53 3.19
C LEU A 33 29.18 42.92 2.65
N SER A 34 29.78 43.57 1.65
CA SER A 34 31.07 43.19 1.06
C SER A 34 32.27 43.22 2.01
N GLU A 35 32.19 43.97 3.13
CA GLU A 35 33.24 43.97 4.15
C GLU A 35 33.19 42.74 5.06
N TYR A 36 32.08 42.00 5.06
CA TYR A 36 31.93 40.75 5.80
C TYR A 36 32.30 39.52 4.95
N ASP A 37 32.33 39.65 3.62
CA ASP A 37 32.71 38.57 2.70
C ASP A 37 34.20 38.19 2.80
N GLU A 38 35.04 39.08 3.33
CA GLU A 38 36.49 38.88 3.49
C GLU A 38 36.93 38.54 4.92
N LEU A 39 35.99 38.39 5.86
CA LEU A 39 36.30 38.00 7.23
C LEU A 39 36.54 36.49 7.31
N ASP A 40 37.71 36.12 7.86
CA ASP A 40 38.07 34.72 8.06
C ASP A 40 37.21 34.11 9.19
N VAL A 41 36.42 33.09 8.81
CA VAL A 41 35.47 32.40 9.70
C VAL A 41 36.22 31.77 10.87
N ASP A 42 37.43 31.26 10.64
CA ASP A 42 38.25 30.62 11.69
C ASP A 42 38.73 31.64 12.73
N GLN A 43 38.97 32.89 12.30
CA GLN A 43 39.36 33.97 13.19
C GLN A 43 38.19 34.44 14.07
N LEU A 44 36.96 34.45 13.53
CA LEU A 44 35.75 34.75 14.30
C LEU A 44 35.43 33.64 15.31
N LEU A 45 35.58 32.37 14.93
CA LEU A 45 35.42 31.22 15.83
C LEU A 45 36.45 31.22 16.96
N SER A 46 37.69 31.68 16.71
CA SER A 46 38.72 31.77 17.75
C SER A 46 38.47 32.84 18.82
N GLN A 47 37.62 33.83 18.52
CA GLN A 47 37.28 34.93 19.45
C GLN A 47 36.06 34.61 20.32
N LEU A 48 35.30 33.58 19.99
CA LEU A 48 34.12 33.15 20.75
C LEU A 48 34.54 32.30 21.96
N SER A 49 33.85 32.51 23.08
CA SER A 49 34.04 31.65 24.25
C SER A 49 33.48 30.23 23.99
N PRO A 50 33.97 29.20 24.70
CA PRO A 50 33.48 27.83 24.55
C PRO A 50 31.96 27.69 24.78
N GLU A 51 31.39 28.57 25.61
CA GLU A 51 29.96 28.59 25.91
C GLU A 51 29.14 29.17 24.75
N GLU A 52 29.63 30.23 24.09
CA GLU A 52 28.99 30.82 22.92
C GLU A 52 29.07 29.90 21.70
N ILE A 53 30.18 29.18 21.54
CA ILE A 53 30.32 28.14 20.49
C ILE A 53 29.30 27.03 20.69
N SER A 54 29.04 26.61 21.94
CA SER A 54 28.02 25.60 22.26
C SER A 54 26.60 26.10 21.99
N ILE A 55 26.33 27.39 22.20
CA ILE A 55 25.01 27.99 21.89
C ILE A 55 24.81 28.05 20.37
N LEU A 56 25.80 28.49 19.61
CA LEU A 56 25.77 28.50 18.15
C LEU A 56 25.56 27.09 17.56
N ALA A 57 26.20 26.07 18.13
CA ALA A 57 26.01 24.69 17.71
C ALA A 57 24.57 24.16 17.95
N LYS A 58 23.82 24.76 18.89
CA LYS A 58 22.42 24.39 19.19
C LYS A 58 21.39 25.07 18.30
N GLU A 59 21.78 26.12 17.57
CA GLU A 59 20.91 26.89 16.65
C GLU A 59 21.00 26.40 15.20
N VAL A 60 21.54 25.20 14.97
CA VAL A 60 21.64 24.59 13.66
C VAL A 60 20.27 24.07 13.19
N ASP A 61 19.97 24.29 11.90
CA ASP A 61 18.70 23.89 11.27
C ASP A 61 18.51 22.36 11.36
N PRO A 62 17.42 21.86 11.97
CA PRO A 62 17.16 20.43 12.11
C PRO A 62 17.06 19.69 10.76
N ASP A 63 16.83 20.41 9.65
CA ASP A 63 16.73 19.84 8.31
C ASP A 63 18.05 19.89 7.49
N ASP A 64 19.18 20.27 8.10
CA ASP A 64 20.47 20.31 7.40
C ASP A 64 20.97 18.90 7.03
N ASN A 65 20.96 18.61 5.73
CA ASN A 65 21.36 17.31 5.18
C ASN A 65 22.86 17.02 5.24
N LEU A 66 23.70 18.02 5.52
CA LEU A 66 25.16 17.87 5.61
C LEU A 66 25.62 17.37 6.99
N LEU A 67 24.75 17.41 8.00
CA LEU A 67 25.05 16.91 9.35
C LEU A 67 24.44 15.53 9.58
N PRO A 68 25.11 14.64 10.34
CA PRO A 68 24.53 13.35 10.71
C PRO A 68 23.28 13.54 11.58
N PRO A 69 22.26 12.66 11.47
CA PRO A 69 20.97 12.82 12.17
C PRO A 69 21.07 12.97 13.71
N SER A 70 22.15 12.47 14.32
CA SER A 70 22.40 12.61 15.75
C SER A 70 22.76 14.04 16.19
N GLU A 71 23.33 14.83 15.28
CA GLU A 71 23.84 16.20 15.55
C GLU A 71 22.85 17.29 15.11
N ARG A 72 21.74 16.90 14.46
CA ARG A 72 20.62 17.80 14.11
C ARG A 72 19.67 18.07 15.29
N CYS A 73 19.82 17.32 16.39
CA CYS A 73 18.97 17.43 17.56
C CYS A 73 19.66 18.27 18.65
N SER A 74 19.01 19.36 19.08
CA SER A 74 19.51 20.25 20.14
C SER A 74 19.43 19.66 21.56
N TYR A 75 18.79 18.50 21.72
CA TYR A 75 18.63 17.84 23.01
C TYR A 75 19.80 16.90 23.32
N GLU A 76 20.63 17.29 24.30
CA GLU A 76 21.69 16.46 24.87
C GLU A 76 21.24 15.93 26.24
N CYS A 77 21.14 14.60 26.37
CA CYS A 77 20.79 13.97 27.64
C CYS A 77 22.03 13.76 28.51
N ASN A 78 22.22 14.62 29.51
CA ASN A 78 23.33 14.51 30.48
C ASN A 78 23.13 13.41 31.53
N LYS A 79 22.12 12.55 31.38
CA LYS A 79 21.84 11.48 32.35
C LYS A 79 22.57 10.21 31.92
N GLU A 80 23.29 9.60 32.87
CA GLU A 80 23.93 8.31 32.64
C GLU A 80 22.89 7.23 32.27
N ALA A 81 23.28 6.33 31.37
CA ALA A 81 22.41 5.29 30.85
C ALA A 81 21.90 4.39 31.99
N THR A 82 20.59 4.42 32.26
CA THR A 82 19.96 3.77 33.42
C THR A 82 19.67 2.28 33.22
N GLY A 83 20.37 1.63 32.28
CA GLY A 83 20.19 0.21 31.93
C GLY A 83 19.01 -0.07 30.99
N PRO A 84 18.71 -1.35 30.69
CA PRO A 84 17.64 -1.74 29.77
C PRO A 84 16.24 -1.38 30.28
N LEU A 85 15.39 -0.89 29.38
CA LEU A 85 14.04 -0.39 29.69
C LEU A 85 13.16 -1.46 30.36
N ASN A 86 12.85 -1.26 31.64
CA ASN A 86 11.91 -2.11 32.36
C ASN A 86 10.48 -1.53 32.28
N ARG A 87 9.72 -1.97 31.27
CA ARG A 87 8.37 -1.47 30.95
C ARG A 87 7.39 -1.51 32.12
N LYS A 88 7.48 -2.51 33.01
CA LYS A 88 6.59 -2.63 34.18
C LYS A 88 6.79 -1.50 35.19
N LYS A 89 8.06 -1.19 35.50
CA LYS A 89 8.41 -0.10 36.43
C LYS A 89 8.00 1.27 35.89
N LEU A 90 8.13 1.47 34.57
CA LEU A 90 7.69 2.72 33.94
C LEU A 90 6.18 2.93 34.09
N ILE A 91 5.39 1.88 33.83
CA ILE A 91 3.92 1.97 33.97
C ILE A 91 3.51 2.24 35.42
N GLU A 92 4.14 1.56 36.39
CA GLU A 92 3.90 1.81 37.81
C GLU A 92 4.26 3.25 38.21
N HIS A 93 5.38 3.79 37.70
CA HIS A 93 5.79 5.16 37.96
C HIS A 93 4.79 6.18 37.39
N ILE A 94 4.34 5.99 36.16
CA ILE A 94 3.35 6.87 35.51
C ILE A 94 2.02 6.83 36.27
N ASN A 95 1.55 5.64 36.66
CA ASN A 95 0.31 5.50 37.42
C ASN A 95 0.42 6.16 38.80
N LYS A 96 1.57 6.01 39.47
CA LYS A 96 1.83 6.66 40.75
C LYS A 96 1.85 8.19 40.60
N GLN A 97 2.51 8.71 39.58
CA GLN A 97 2.55 10.14 39.29
C GLN A 97 1.17 10.71 38.98
N ALA A 98 0.34 9.98 38.23
CA ALA A 98 -1.03 10.36 37.93
C ALA A 98 -1.92 10.40 39.18
N LEU A 99 -1.74 9.47 40.13
CA LEU A 99 -2.48 9.44 41.40
C LEU A 99 -2.01 10.52 42.39
N GLU A 100 -0.72 10.86 42.37
CA GLU A 100 -0.12 11.84 43.29
C GLU A 100 -0.28 13.28 42.80
N THR A 101 -0.47 13.51 41.50
CA THR A 101 -0.71 14.85 40.95
C THR A 101 -2.15 15.25 41.25
N PRO A 102 -2.40 16.27 42.10
CA PRO A 102 -3.75 16.70 42.41
C PRO A 102 -4.40 17.35 41.18
N ASP A 103 -5.69 17.08 41.00
CA ASP A 103 -6.49 17.73 39.95
C ASP A 103 -6.49 19.24 40.16
N LEU A 104 -6.20 19.98 39.08
CA LEU A 104 -6.27 21.44 39.08
C LEU A 104 -7.73 21.85 39.36
N PRO A 105 -7.99 22.72 40.35
CA PRO A 105 -9.35 23.15 40.64
C PRO A 105 -9.92 23.92 39.44
N GLU A 106 -11.05 23.44 38.91
CA GLU A 106 -11.78 24.16 37.87
C GLU A 106 -12.23 25.52 38.42
N ILE A 107 -11.67 26.61 37.89
CA ILE A 107 -12.01 27.99 38.27
C ILE A 107 -13.52 28.27 38.10
N LYS A 108 -14.20 27.50 37.24
CA LYS A 108 -15.65 27.56 37.01
C LYS A 108 -16.22 26.16 36.82
N PRO A 109 -16.74 25.50 37.86
CA PRO A 109 -17.30 24.15 37.74
C PRO A 109 -18.46 24.12 36.74
N TYR A 110 -18.49 23.07 35.92
CA TYR A 110 -19.55 22.81 34.96
C TYR A 110 -20.89 22.58 35.67
N VAL A 111 -21.91 23.34 35.28
CA VAL A 111 -23.28 23.17 35.76
C VAL A 111 -24.14 22.72 34.58
N PRO A 112 -24.74 21.52 34.61
CA PRO A 112 -25.59 21.00 33.55
C PRO A 112 -26.68 22.02 33.16
N GLY A 113 -26.82 22.31 31.87
CA GLY A 113 -27.80 23.26 31.35
C GLY A 113 -27.41 24.74 31.38
N THR A 114 -26.24 25.09 31.92
CA THR A 114 -25.77 26.49 31.94
C THR A 114 -24.85 26.77 30.75
N VAL A 115 -25.37 27.43 29.70
CA VAL A 115 -24.53 27.92 28.59
C VAL A 115 -23.73 29.13 29.09
N ARG A 116 -22.45 28.93 29.41
CA ARG A 116 -21.54 30.01 29.82
C ARG A 116 -20.73 30.49 28.62
N GLY A 117 -21.11 31.65 28.09
CA GLY A 117 -20.52 32.28 26.91
C GLY A 117 -21.59 33.06 26.13
N LYS A 118 -21.19 33.98 25.25
CA LYS A 118 -22.16 34.57 24.31
C LYS A 118 -22.66 33.44 23.41
N LYS A 119 -23.98 33.22 23.35
CA LYS A 119 -24.56 32.34 22.34
C LYS A 119 -24.10 32.89 21.00
N TRP A 120 -23.40 32.07 20.22
CA TRP A 120 -22.93 32.49 18.90
C TRP A 120 -24.14 32.98 18.11
N VAL A 121 -24.11 34.26 17.75
CA VAL A 121 -25.09 34.86 16.85
C VAL A 121 -24.39 34.86 15.50
N ALA A 122 -24.96 34.15 14.53
CA ALA A 122 -24.48 34.19 13.16
C ALA A 122 -24.38 35.66 12.74
N PRO A 123 -23.26 36.11 12.15
CA PRO A 123 -23.20 37.44 11.55
C PRO A 123 -24.40 37.60 10.62
N GLU A 124 -25.10 38.74 10.70
CA GLU A 124 -26.10 39.06 9.69
C GLU A 124 -25.38 39.04 8.34
N THR A 125 -25.67 38.02 7.53
CA THR A 125 -25.34 38.06 6.12
C THR A 125 -26.11 39.26 5.59
N ASN A 126 -25.40 40.36 5.30
CA ASN A 126 -25.95 41.45 4.53
C ASN A 126 -26.54 40.80 3.28
N GLY A 127 -27.86 40.73 3.22
CA GLY A 127 -28.56 40.38 2.00
C GLY A 127 -28.05 41.33 0.92
N ASN A 128 -27.56 40.73 -0.17
CA ASN A 128 -27.17 41.40 -1.41
C ASN A 128 -25.89 42.23 -1.34
N THR A 129 -24.75 41.55 -1.20
CA THR A 129 -23.73 41.74 -2.23
C THR A 129 -23.77 40.49 -3.09
N GLU A 130 -24.68 40.49 -4.07
CA GLU A 130 -24.43 39.77 -5.31
C GLU A 130 -23.07 40.31 -5.78
N HIS A 131 -22.00 39.55 -5.56
CA HIS A 131 -20.87 39.66 -6.45
C HIS A 131 -21.44 39.28 -7.82
N GLU A 132 -21.79 40.29 -8.61
CA GLU A 132 -22.09 40.20 -10.03
C GLU A 132 -20.82 39.83 -10.82
N ASP A 133 -20.09 38.81 -10.36
CA ASP A 133 -19.44 37.90 -11.29
C ASP A 133 -20.51 36.90 -11.74
N LYS A 134 -21.64 37.44 -12.23
CA LYS A 134 -22.47 36.71 -13.18
C LYS A 134 -21.54 36.51 -14.36
N ILE A 135 -20.88 35.37 -14.42
CA ILE A 135 -20.40 34.84 -15.67
C ILE A 135 -21.66 34.80 -16.53
N ALA A 136 -21.86 35.82 -17.36
CA ALA A 136 -22.93 35.85 -18.33
C ALA A 136 -22.56 34.78 -19.34
N ILE A 137 -22.95 33.54 -19.04
CA ILE A 137 -22.91 32.47 -20.00
C ILE A 137 -24.03 32.84 -20.97
N ASP A 138 -23.65 33.37 -22.13
CA ASP A 138 -24.53 33.67 -23.25
C ASP A 138 -25.05 32.34 -23.82
N LEU A 139 -25.96 31.72 -23.07
CA LEU A 139 -26.72 30.55 -23.47
C LEU A 139 -27.92 31.07 -24.25
N ASP A 140 -28.22 30.51 -25.42
CA ASP A 140 -29.44 30.83 -26.15
C ASP A 140 -30.65 30.75 -25.20
N ASP A 141 -31.62 31.65 -25.37
CA ASP A 141 -32.80 31.81 -24.49
C ASP A 141 -33.50 30.47 -24.21
N GLU A 142 -33.51 29.53 -25.17
CA GLU A 142 -34.09 28.20 -25.04
C GLU A 142 -33.36 27.30 -24.01
N TYR A 143 -32.02 27.32 -23.95
CA TYR A 143 -31.26 26.51 -22.99
C TYR A 143 -31.24 27.14 -21.59
N GLY A 144 -31.24 28.48 -21.52
CA GLY A 144 -31.36 29.20 -20.25
C GLY A 144 -32.68 28.90 -19.55
N ASP A 145 -33.78 28.94 -20.30
CA ASP A 145 -35.12 28.61 -19.78
C ASP A 145 -35.24 27.13 -19.39
N ALA A 146 -34.63 26.22 -20.15
CA ALA A 146 -34.60 24.79 -19.83
C ALA A 146 -33.83 24.49 -18.54
N LEU A 147 -32.66 25.12 -18.32
CA LEU A 147 -31.89 24.92 -17.09
C LEU A 147 -32.55 25.55 -15.86
N ASN A 148 -33.23 26.69 -16.03
CA ASN A 148 -33.95 27.35 -14.95
C ASN A 148 -35.25 26.62 -14.54
N SER A 149 -35.85 25.86 -15.46
CA SER A 149 -37.07 25.08 -15.20
C SER A 149 -36.79 23.63 -14.79
N ALA A 150 -35.57 23.12 -15.02
CA ALA A 150 -35.16 21.76 -14.67
C ALA A 150 -35.14 21.54 -13.16
N SER A 151 -35.58 20.35 -12.74
CA SER A 151 -35.46 19.92 -11.35
C SER A 151 -34.00 19.63 -10.99
N GLN A 152 -33.67 19.70 -9.71
CA GLN A 152 -32.32 19.44 -9.23
C GLN A 152 -31.83 18.01 -9.59
N GLU A 153 -32.73 17.03 -9.65
CA GLU A 153 -32.42 15.65 -10.03
C GLU A 153 -32.00 15.56 -11.50
N GLU A 154 -32.72 16.23 -12.40
CA GLU A 154 -32.42 16.28 -13.83
C GLU A 154 -31.10 17.00 -14.12
N ILE A 155 -30.79 18.06 -13.35
CA ILE A 155 -29.51 18.76 -13.45
C ILE A 155 -28.34 17.86 -13.02
N ILE A 156 -28.53 17.07 -11.95
CA ILE A 156 -27.52 16.10 -11.50
C ILE A 156 -27.32 15.00 -12.55
N ASP A 157 -28.40 14.48 -13.14
CA ASP A 157 -28.29 13.46 -14.18
C ASP A 157 -27.63 14.01 -15.47
N LEU A 158 -27.96 15.24 -15.86
CA LEU A 158 -27.28 15.94 -16.97
C LEU A 158 -25.79 16.10 -16.71
N ALA A 159 -25.41 16.56 -15.52
CA ALA A 159 -24.01 16.77 -15.20
C ALA A 159 -23.24 15.44 -15.04
N ALA A 160 -23.91 14.32 -14.70
CA ALA A 160 -23.32 12.98 -14.76
C ALA A 160 -23.08 12.52 -16.21
N ILE A 161 -24.03 12.79 -17.13
CA ILE A 161 -23.88 12.51 -18.57
C ILE A 161 -22.74 13.35 -19.18
N LEU A 162 -22.62 14.62 -18.76
CA LEU A 162 -21.57 15.53 -19.21
C LEU A 162 -20.20 15.25 -18.56
N GLY A 163 -20.13 14.35 -17.57
CA GLY A 163 -18.88 13.94 -16.94
C GLY A 163 -18.37 14.89 -15.84
N PHE A 164 -19.22 15.74 -15.27
CA PHE A 164 -18.88 16.63 -14.15
C PHE A 164 -18.83 15.89 -12.80
N HIS A 165 -17.97 14.87 -12.69
CA HIS A 165 -17.84 14.04 -11.51
C HIS A 165 -17.33 14.80 -10.26
N SER A 166 -16.61 15.90 -10.44
CA SER A 166 -16.02 16.69 -9.34
C SER A 166 -17.03 17.51 -8.55
N MET A 167 -18.24 17.70 -9.08
CA MET A 167 -19.29 18.51 -8.46
C MET A 167 -20.37 17.66 -7.78
N MET A 168 -20.17 16.34 -7.70
CA MET A 168 -21.17 15.38 -7.22
C MET A 168 -20.59 14.42 -6.20
N ASN A 169 -21.44 13.89 -5.34
CA ASN A 169 -21.08 12.77 -4.49
C ASN A 169 -21.01 11.47 -5.29
N GLN A 170 -20.15 10.54 -4.86
CA GLN A 170 -19.99 9.23 -5.50
C GLN A 170 -21.35 8.48 -5.60
N ASP A 171 -22.19 8.58 -4.58
CA ASP A 171 -23.51 7.94 -4.58
C ASP A 171 -24.48 8.56 -5.59
N GLN A 172 -24.47 9.90 -5.77
CA GLN A 172 -25.29 10.60 -6.77
C GLN A 172 -24.84 10.24 -8.19
N TYR A 173 -23.53 10.26 -8.44
CA TYR A 173 -22.95 9.90 -9.73
C TYR A 173 -23.27 8.44 -10.12
N HIS A 174 -23.11 7.50 -9.19
CA HIS A 174 -23.47 6.10 -9.42
C HIS A 174 -24.99 5.90 -9.57
N ALA A 175 -25.82 6.68 -8.87
CA ALA A 175 -27.28 6.62 -8.99
C ALA A 175 -27.75 7.07 -10.39
N SER A 176 -27.17 8.14 -10.93
CA SER A 176 -27.42 8.62 -12.31
C SER A 176 -27.01 7.59 -13.36
N LEU A 177 -25.79 7.04 -13.25
CA LEU A 177 -25.29 6.01 -14.17
C LEU A 177 -26.17 4.74 -14.19
N LEU A 178 -26.76 4.38 -13.05
CA LEU A 178 -27.57 3.17 -12.91
C LEU A 178 -29.07 3.43 -13.10
N ASN A 179 -29.50 4.65 -13.42
CA ASN A 179 -30.91 5.06 -13.51
C ASN A 179 -31.74 4.64 -12.27
N LYS A 180 -31.15 4.72 -11.07
CA LYS A 180 -31.79 4.28 -9.81
C LYS A 180 -32.58 5.38 -9.09
N GLY A 181 -32.63 6.58 -9.66
CA GLY A 181 -33.20 7.78 -9.04
C GLY A 181 -32.27 8.36 -7.97
N GLN A 182 -32.33 9.69 -7.79
CA GLN A 182 -31.45 10.36 -6.83
C GLN A 182 -31.86 10.06 -5.38
N PRO A 183 -30.89 9.86 -4.46
CA PRO A 183 -31.19 9.62 -3.06
C PRO A 183 -31.83 10.86 -2.40
N VAL A 184 -32.99 10.66 -1.77
CA VAL A 184 -33.77 11.72 -1.11
C VAL A 184 -32.96 12.39 0.01
N GLY A 185 -32.78 13.70 -0.06
CA GLY A 185 -32.05 14.50 0.93
C GLY A 185 -30.55 14.68 0.66
N LEU A 186 -30.01 14.12 -0.43
CA LEU A 186 -28.70 14.46 -0.98
C LEU A 186 -28.90 15.41 -2.16
N GLY A 187 -29.05 16.70 -1.88
CA GLY A 187 -29.00 17.74 -2.91
C GLY A 187 -27.61 18.32 -3.12
N TRP A 188 -27.49 19.40 -3.90
CA TRP A 188 -26.25 20.19 -3.99
C TRP A 188 -25.82 20.77 -2.63
N ASP A 189 -26.80 21.03 -1.76
CA ASP A 189 -26.61 21.47 -0.36
C ASP A 189 -26.57 20.29 0.64
N GLY A 190 -26.51 19.05 0.13
CA GLY A 190 -26.50 17.84 0.95
C GLY A 190 -25.13 17.61 1.60
N VAL A 191 -25.08 17.52 2.93
CA VAL A 191 -23.85 17.17 3.66
C VAL A 191 -23.41 15.75 3.29
N THR A 192 -22.25 15.63 2.63
CA THR A 192 -21.63 14.33 2.32
C THR A 192 -21.26 13.61 3.60
N LYS A 193 -21.87 12.44 3.83
CA LYS A 193 -21.53 11.55 4.95
C LYS A 193 -20.50 10.53 4.50
N ALA A 194 -19.63 10.10 5.40
CA ALA A 194 -18.75 8.96 5.15
C ALA A 194 -19.58 7.71 4.85
N THR A 195 -19.23 6.98 3.79
CA THR A 195 -19.88 5.71 3.43
C THR A 195 -19.75 4.72 4.57
N GLN A 196 -20.87 4.21 5.08
CA GLN A 196 -20.83 3.15 6.10
C GLN A 196 -20.31 1.86 5.46
N PRO A 197 -19.32 1.19 6.06
CA PRO A 197 -18.84 -0.08 5.54
C PRO A 197 -19.97 -1.11 5.56
N LYS A 198 -20.22 -1.73 4.41
CA LYS A 198 -21.20 -2.81 4.28
C LYS A 198 -20.65 -4.03 5.03
N VAL A 199 -21.28 -4.39 6.15
CA VAL A 199 -20.97 -5.63 6.86
C VAL A 199 -21.63 -6.77 6.09
N TYR A 200 -20.83 -7.59 5.44
CA TYR A 200 -21.31 -8.83 4.81
C TYR A 200 -21.39 -9.93 5.86
N PRO A 201 -22.46 -10.75 5.86
CA PRO A 201 -22.49 -11.94 6.71
C PRO A 201 -21.33 -12.87 6.33
N PRO A 202 -20.73 -13.60 7.30
CA PRO A 202 -19.72 -14.59 6.99
C PRO A 202 -20.32 -15.68 6.10
N GLU A 203 -19.62 -16.03 5.03
CA GLU A 203 -20.01 -17.16 4.18
C GLU A 203 -20.02 -18.46 4.98
N PRO A 204 -20.90 -19.42 4.63
CA PRO A 204 -20.91 -20.73 5.28
C PRO A 204 -19.56 -21.43 5.06
N PRO A 205 -19.10 -22.24 6.04
CA PRO A 205 -17.86 -22.99 5.90
C PRO A 205 -17.95 -24.01 4.75
N ASN A 206 -16.81 -24.30 4.13
CA ASN A 206 -16.70 -25.34 3.11
C ASN A 206 -17.07 -26.71 3.72
N GLN A 207 -18.05 -27.39 3.12
CA GLN A 207 -18.58 -28.67 3.60
C GLN A 207 -17.92 -29.89 2.94
N THR A 208 -16.93 -29.69 2.08
CA THR A 208 -16.22 -30.77 1.39
C THR A 208 -15.51 -31.68 2.38
N ASP A 209 -15.74 -33.00 2.29
CA ASP A 209 -15.06 -33.98 3.13
C ASP A 209 -13.69 -34.37 2.54
N PRO A 210 -12.57 -34.10 3.26
CA PRO A 210 -11.24 -34.50 2.80
C PRO A 210 -11.08 -36.01 2.59
N GLU A 211 -11.70 -36.87 3.42
CA GLU A 211 -11.52 -38.33 3.30
C GLU A 211 -12.21 -38.88 2.06
N GLU A 212 -13.45 -38.46 1.82
CA GLU A 212 -14.18 -38.86 0.62
C GLU A 212 -13.48 -38.37 -0.65
N THR A 213 -13.02 -37.12 -0.66
CA THR A 213 -12.35 -36.55 -1.85
C THR A 213 -11.01 -37.23 -2.12
N ILE A 214 -10.19 -37.55 -1.11
CA ILE A 214 -8.97 -38.35 -1.29
C ILE A 214 -9.31 -39.69 -1.96
N LYS A 215 -10.34 -40.38 -1.46
CA LYS A 215 -10.75 -41.66 -2.03
C LYS A 215 -11.17 -41.53 -3.49
N ARG A 216 -11.94 -40.50 -3.84
CA ARG A 216 -12.37 -40.26 -5.22
C ARG A 216 -11.23 -39.90 -6.16
N VAL A 217 -10.21 -39.18 -5.67
CA VAL A 217 -8.97 -38.92 -6.44
C VAL A 217 -8.19 -40.22 -6.65
N LEU A 218 -8.10 -41.06 -5.62
CA LEU A 218 -7.42 -42.36 -5.68
C LEU A 218 -8.12 -43.35 -6.63
N ASP A 219 -9.45 -43.36 -6.62
CA ASP A 219 -10.29 -44.20 -7.49
C ASP A 219 -10.39 -43.65 -8.94
N ASP A 220 -9.68 -42.56 -9.26
CA ASP A 220 -9.69 -41.83 -10.54
C ASP A 220 -11.11 -41.52 -11.07
N ASP A 221 -11.93 -40.89 -10.23
CA ASP A 221 -13.32 -40.55 -10.59
C ASP A 221 -13.37 -39.50 -11.71
N SER A 222 -13.80 -39.92 -12.91
CA SER A 222 -14.04 -39.06 -14.08
C SER A 222 -14.96 -37.85 -13.84
N LYS A 223 -15.79 -37.86 -12.79
CA LYS A 223 -16.67 -36.74 -12.46
C LYS A 223 -15.99 -35.66 -11.62
N LEU A 224 -14.85 -35.95 -11.00
CA LEU A 224 -14.14 -35.04 -10.12
C LEU A 224 -13.10 -34.24 -10.91
N LEU A 225 -13.54 -33.15 -11.53
CA LEU A 225 -12.67 -32.25 -12.29
C LEU A 225 -12.10 -31.10 -11.44
N ASP A 226 -12.82 -30.70 -10.40
CA ASP A 226 -12.48 -29.60 -9.50
C ASP A 226 -12.51 -30.07 -8.04
N LEU A 227 -11.38 -29.91 -7.35
CA LEU A 227 -11.22 -30.23 -5.94
C LEU A 227 -10.86 -28.96 -5.17
N ASN A 228 -11.76 -28.58 -4.27
CA ASN A 228 -11.65 -27.36 -3.48
C ASN A 228 -11.65 -27.66 -1.97
N TRP A 229 -10.49 -27.52 -1.34
CA TRP A 229 -10.32 -27.60 0.12
C TRP A 229 -10.17 -26.24 0.80
N ASN A 230 -10.56 -25.16 0.13
CA ASN A 230 -10.36 -23.81 0.64
C ASN A 230 -11.02 -23.62 2.01
N ASN A 231 -10.28 -22.96 2.92
CA ASN A 231 -10.73 -22.60 4.27
C ASN A 231 -11.14 -23.78 5.17
N ILE A 232 -10.85 -25.02 4.78
CA ILE A 232 -11.04 -26.18 5.65
C ILE A 232 -9.93 -26.18 6.69
N LYS A 233 -10.32 -25.98 7.95
CA LYS A 233 -9.38 -25.95 9.07
C LYS A 233 -9.08 -27.37 9.57
N ASN A 234 -7.91 -27.56 10.15
CA ASN A 234 -7.50 -28.79 10.84
C ASN A 234 -7.44 -30.06 9.95
N ILE A 235 -7.04 -29.91 8.68
CA ILE A 235 -6.66 -31.06 7.86
C ILE A 235 -5.34 -31.61 8.41
N SER A 236 -5.26 -32.91 8.65
CA SER A 236 -4.01 -33.55 9.08
C SER A 236 -3.01 -33.61 7.93
N ASP A 237 -1.72 -33.53 8.25
CA ASP A 237 -0.64 -33.68 7.29
C ASP A 237 -0.73 -34.99 6.49
N GLU A 238 -1.18 -36.08 7.13
CA GLU A 238 -1.39 -37.38 6.47
C GLU A 238 -2.42 -37.31 5.34
N LYS A 239 -3.47 -36.50 5.49
CA LYS A 239 -4.48 -36.31 4.44
C LYS A 239 -3.90 -35.61 3.22
N PHE A 240 -3.06 -34.60 3.43
CA PHE A 240 -2.34 -33.96 2.33
C PHE A 240 -1.40 -34.92 1.62
N GLU A 241 -0.62 -35.71 2.37
CA GLU A 241 0.26 -36.69 1.78
C GLU A 241 -0.49 -37.76 0.97
N ASN A 242 -1.64 -38.23 1.47
CA ASN A 242 -2.47 -39.18 0.75
C ASN A 242 -3.08 -38.56 -0.51
N LEU A 243 -3.56 -37.31 -0.44
CA LEU A 243 -4.02 -36.57 -1.61
C LEU A 243 -2.91 -36.45 -2.66
N PHE A 244 -1.71 -35.99 -2.28
CA PHE A 244 -0.61 -35.78 -3.22
C PHE A 244 -0.08 -37.08 -3.82
N LYS A 245 -0.11 -38.19 -3.08
CA LYS A 245 0.17 -39.52 -3.63
C LYS A 245 -0.89 -39.94 -4.65
N ALA A 246 -2.17 -39.70 -4.36
CA ALA A 246 -3.26 -40.03 -5.27
C ALA A 246 -3.22 -39.18 -6.56
N LEU A 247 -2.80 -37.91 -6.46
CA LEU A 247 -2.66 -37.01 -7.62
C LEU A 247 -1.66 -37.52 -8.67
N VAL A 248 -0.68 -38.34 -8.28
CA VAL A 248 0.33 -38.86 -9.23
C VAL A 248 -0.29 -39.72 -10.32
N GLU A 249 -1.28 -40.55 -9.95
CA GLU A 249 -1.93 -41.51 -10.86
C GLU A 249 -3.25 -40.97 -11.44
N ASN A 250 -3.77 -39.87 -10.89
CA ASN A 250 -5.06 -39.32 -11.29
C ASN A 250 -5.01 -38.69 -12.70
N THR A 251 -6.00 -39.01 -13.54
CA THR A 251 -6.05 -38.58 -14.95
C THR A 251 -7.20 -37.62 -15.27
N HIS A 252 -8.03 -37.27 -14.29
CA HIS A 252 -9.24 -36.48 -14.53
C HIS A 252 -9.25 -35.12 -13.82
N LEU A 253 -8.56 -34.97 -12.70
CA LEU A 253 -8.58 -33.74 -11.94
C LEU A 253 -7.84 -32.60 -12.67
N GLU A 254 -8.56 -31.52 -12.98
CA GLU A 254 -8.01 -30.36 -13.69
C GLU A 254 -7.71 -29.19 -12.75
N THR A 255 -8.50 -29.03 -11.69
CA THR A 255 -8.39 -27.91 -10.75
C THR A 255 -8.19 -28.39 -9.32
N LEU A 256 -7.13 -27.90 -8.68
CA LEU A 256 -6.80 -28.15 -7.28
C LEU A 256 -6.67 -26.82 -6.54
N SER A 257 -7.53 -26.61 -5.55
CA SER A 257 -7.52 -25.40 -4.73
C SER A 257 -7.37 -25.73 -3.25
N LEU A 258 -6.26 -25.26 -2.66
CA LEU A 258 -5.82 -25.50 -1.28
C LEU A 258 -5.55 -24.16 -0.58
N VAL A 259 -6.49 -23.23 -0.62
CA VAL A 259 -6.33 -21.88 -0.06
C VAL A 259 -6.59 -21.85 1.43
N ASN A 260 -5.70 -21.25 2.22
CA ASN A 260 -5.89 -21.07 3.67
C ASN A 260 -6.18 -22.38 4.42
N VAL A 261 -5.38 -23.40 4.15
CA VAL A 261 -5.47 -24.72 4.78
C VAL A 261 -4.27 -25.05 5.67
N GLY A 262 -3.28 -24.16 5.73
CA GLY A 262 -2.10 -24.32 6.55
C GLY A 262 -0.97 -25.13 5.92
N LEU A 263 -0.86 -25.15 4.58
CA LEU A 263 0.24 -25.82 3.90
C LEU A 263 1.60 -25.24 4.32
N THR A 264 2.53 -26.14 4.66
CA THR A 264 3.92 -25.85 5.04
C THR A 264 4.88 -26.30 3.95
N ASP A 265 6.14 -25.86 4.01
CA ASP A 265 7.19 -26.25 3.04
C ASP A 265 7.31 -27.76 2.83
N ARG A 266 7.21 -28.55 3.91
CA ARG A 266 7.28 -30.01 3.85
C ARG A 266 6.18 -30.61 2.96
N LEU A 267 4.97 -30.07 3.07
CA LEU A 267 3.83 -30.49 2.26
C LEU A 267 3.92 -29.92 0.84
N ALA A 268 4.45 -28.70 0.68
CA ALA A 268 4.73 -28.10 -0.62
C ALA A 268 5.74 -28.92 -1.43
N ASP A 269 6.76 -29.48 -0.80
CA ASP A 269 7.71 -30.40 -1.46
C ASP A 269 7.00 -31.66 -1.97
N LYS A 270 6.06 -32.20 -1.20
CA LYS A 270 5.26 -33.36 -1.61
C LYS A 270 4.29 -33.03 -2.74
N LEU A 271 3.72 -31.84 -2.73
CA LEU A 271 2.94 -31.34 -3.85
C LEU A 271 3.82 -31.17 -5.09
N ALA A 272 5.04 -30.64 -4.96
CA ALA A 272 5.98 -30.51 -6.07
C ALA A 272 6.31 -31.88 -6.68
N GLU A 273 6.62 -32.89 -5.85
CA GLU A 273 6.83 -34.28 -6.31
C GLU A 273 5.63 -34.84 -7.08
N ALA A 274 4.41 -34.50 -6.66
CA ALA A 274 3.18 -34.91 -7.36
C ALA A 274 3.01 -34.18 -8.70
N LEU A 275 3.25 -32.86 -8.73
CA LEU A 275 3.16 -32.03 -9.94
C LEU A 275 4.21 -32.39 -11.01
N GLU A 276 5.37 -32.94 -10.62
CA GLU A 276 6.35 -33.41 -11.59
C GLU A 276 5.87 -34.61 -12.41
N LYS A 277 4.92 -35.40 -11.86
CA LYS A 277 4.40 -36.63 -12.49
C LYS A 277 3.01 -36.45 -13.07
N ASN A 278 2.17 -35.64 -12.44
CA ASN A 278 0.79 -35.45 -12.88
C ASN A 278 0.73 -34.63 -14.18
N CYS A 279 -0.04 -35.12 -15.16
CA CYS A 279 -0.16 -34.54 -16.49
C CYS A 279 -1.50 -33.89 -16.82
N THR A 280 -2.41 -33.87 -15.86
CA THR A 280 -3.83 -33.55 -16.09
C THR A 280 -4.24 -32.25 -15.41
N LEU A 281 -3.59 -31.91 -14.29
CA LEU A 281 -3.84 -30.70 -13.56
C LEU A 281 -3.47 -29.46 -14.38
N ARG A 282 -4.42 -28.54 -14.52
CA ARG A 282 -4.30 -27.26 -15.25
C ARG A 282 -4.20 -26.08 -14.31
N VAL A 283 -4.89 -26.13 -13.18
CA VAL A 283 -4.98 -25.04 -12.20
C VAL A 283 -4.57 -25.55 -10.83
N CYS A 284 -3.57 -24.91 -10.22
CA CYS A 284 -3.13 -25.18 -8.86
C CYS A 284 -3.12 -23.88 -8.05
N ASN A 285 -3.94 -23.83 -7.01
CA ASN A 285 -4.03 -22.70 -6.10
C ASN A 285 -3.60 -23.10 -4.68
N VAL A 286 -2.53 -22.48 -4.18
CA VAL A 286 -1.98 -22.64 -2.83
C VAL A 286 -1.85 -21.28 -2.11
N GLU A 287 -2.70 -20.32 -2.44
CA GLU A 287 -2.74 -18.99 -1.81
C GLU A 287 -2.99 -19.02 -0.30
N THR A 288 -2.52 -17.98 0.40
CA THR A 288 -2.80 -17.80 1.84
C THR A 288 -2.36 -19.01 2.68
N ASN A 289 -1.13 -19.48 2.49
CA ASN A 289 -0.55 -20.58 3.27
C ASN A 289 0.77 -20.16 3.96
N PHE A 290 1.50 -21.14 4.49
CA PHE A 290 2.77 -20.94 5.20
C PHE A 290 3.97 -21.41 4.36
N ILE A 291 3.89 -21.29 3.04
CA ILE A 291 4.96 -21.70 2.12
C ILE A 291 6.03 -20.60 2.05
N SER A 292 7.29 -20.97 2.24
CA SER A 292 8.43 -20.05 2.14
C SER A 292 8.77 -19.74 0.68
N PRO A 293 9.54 -18.66 0.41
CA PRO A 293 10.00 -18.34 -0.94
C PRO A 293 10.76 -19.50 -1.60
N VAL A 294 11.49 -20.31 -0.83
CA VAL A 294 12.23 -21.48 -1.34
C VAL A 294 11.26 -22.60 -1.74
N GLY A 295 10.21 -22.84 -0.97
CA GLY A 295 9.16 -23.79 -1.32
C GLY A 295 8.42 -23.40 -2.61
N ILE A 296 8.18 -22.11 -2.83
CA ILE A 296 7.57 -21.61 -4.08
C ILE A 296 8.50 -21.87 -5.28
N VAL A 297 9.81 -21.65 -5.13
CA VAL A 297 10.79 -21.97 -6.19
C VAL A 297 10.73 -23.46 -6.55
N HIS A 298 10.64 -24.33 -5.54
CA HIS A 298 10.53 -25.77 -5.77
C HIS A 298 9.25 -26.14 -6.52
N LEU A 299 8.10 -25.59 -6.10
CA LEU A 299 6.82 -25.76 -6.81
C LEU A 299 6.91 -25.29 -8.26
N VAL A 300 7.44 -24.08 -8.51
CA VAL A 300 7.56 -23.56 -9.89
C VAL A 300 8.52 -24.40 -10.73
N LYS A 301 9.60 -24.92 -10.13
CA LYS A 301 10.53 -25.83 -10.79
C LYS A 301 9.86 -27.14 -11.19
N SER A 302 8.97 -27.70 -10.37
CA SER A 302 8.22 -28.92 -10.73
C SER A 302 7.35 -28.74 -11.97
N LEU A 303 6.83 -27.53 -12.22
CA LEU A 303 5.97 -27.23 -13.39
C LEU A 303 6.69 -27.40 -14.73
N LEU A 304 8.03 -27.42 -14.75
CA LEU A 304 8.82 -27.52 -15.97
C LEU A 304 8.84 -28.93 -16.58
N LYS A 305 8.51 -29.95 -15.79
CA LYS A 305 8.58 -31.36 -16.20
C LYS A 305 7.45 -31.70 -17.14
N GLN A 306 6.23 -31.74 -16.61
CA GLN A 306 5.08 -32.24 -17.36
C GLN A 306 4.40 -31.16 -18.20
N ARG A 307 4.56 -29.88 -17.83
CA ARG A 307 4.05 -28.73 -18.59
C ARG A 307 2.54 -28.82 -18.86
N SER A 308 1.78 -29.39 -17.93
CA SER A 308 0.32 -29.46 -17.96
C SER A 308 -0.33 -28.22 -17.36
N LEU A 309 0.30 -27.65 -16.32
CA LEU A 309 -0.24 -26.54 -15.56
C LEU A 309 -0.23 -25.23 -16.37
N GLU A 310 -1.40 -24.59 -16.44
CA GLU A 310 -1.62 -23.31 -17.11
C GLU A 310 -1.74 -22.15 -16.12
N GLU A 311 -2.20 -22.44 -14.90
CA GLU A 311 -2.42 -21.43 -13.86
C GLU A 311 -1.88 -21.90 -12.51
N PHE A 312 -0.92 -21.13 -11.98
CA PHE A 312 -0.35 -21.36 -10.66
C PHE A 312 -0.55 -20.13 -9.80
N ARG A 313 -1.16 -20.28 -8.62
CA ARG A 313 -1.38 -19.20 -7.66
C ARG A 313 -0.80 -19.54 -6.31
N ALA A 314 0.03 -18.66 -5.77
CA ALA A 314 0.66 -18.78 -4.46
C ALA A 314 0.84 -17.42 -3.79
N THR A 315 -0.06 -16.46 -4.05
CA THR A 315 -0.05 -15.15 -3.37
C THR A 315 -0.35 -15.26 -1.87
N ASN A 316 -0.06 -14.18 -1.14
CA ASN A 316 -0.40 -14.00 0.28
C ASN A 316 0.16 -15.10 1.22
N GLN A 317 1.37 -15.58 0.95
CA GLN A 317 2.04 -16.47 1.92
C GLN A 317 2.45 -15.70 3.18
N ARG A 318 2.78 -16.44 4.25
CA ARG A 318 3.32 -15.88 5.50
C ARG A 318 4.47 -14.89 5.27
N SER A 319 5.39 -15.21 4.36
CA SER A 319 6.44 -14.29 3.92
C SER A 319 5.93 -13.54 2.69
N GLN A 320 5.52 -12.29 2.87
CA GLN A 320 5.06 -11.46 1.76
C GLN A 320 6.20 -11.07 0.81
N VAL A 321 7.41 -10.91 1.36
CA VAL A 321 8.61 -10.59 0.58
C VAL A 321 9.32 -11.89 0.18
N LEU A 322 9.49 -12.10 -1.12
CA LEU A 322 10.22 -13.23 -1.68
C LEU A 322 11.74 -12.98 -1.68
N GLY A 323 12.14 -11.74 -1.96
CA GLY A 323 13.53 -11.30 -2.05
C GLY A 323 14.11 -11.39 -3.48
N ASN A 324 14.99 -10.45 -3.83
CA ASN A 324 15.50 -10.27 -5.21
C ASN A 324 16.04 -11.56 -5.84
N LYS A 325 16.89 -12.28 -5.09
CA LYS A 325 17.51 -13.52 -5.58
C LYS A 325 16.46 -14.56 -5.98
N ILE A 326 15.41 -14.71 -5.15
CA ILE A 326 14.34 -15.67 -5.38
C ILE A 326 13.46 -15.23 -6.55
N GLU A 327 13.08 -13.94 -6.63
CA GLU A 327 12.27 -13.44 -7.75
C GLU A 327 13.00 -13.59 -9.11
N MET A 328 14.31 -13.33 -9.14
CA MET A 328 15.12 -13.51 -10.34
C MET A 328 15.29 -14.98 -10.72
N GLU A 329 15.36 -15.89 -9.73
CA GLU A 329 15.37 -17.32 -9.97
C GLU A 329 14.01 -17.81 -10.51
N LEU A 330 12.91 -17.40 -9.88
CA LEU A 330 11.55 -17.66 -10.35
C LEU A 330 11.36 -17.17 -11.79
N THR A 331 11.82 -15.97 -12.10
CA THR A 331 11.76 -15.41 -13.46
C THR A 331 12.43 -16.33 -14.48
N LYS A 332 13.63 -16.83 -14.19
CA LYS A 332 14.36 -17.76 -15.07
C LYS A 332 13.61 -19.09 -15.24
N LEU A 333 12.98 -19.60 -14.18
CA LEU A 333 12.19 -20.83 -14.25
C LEU A 333 10.93 -20.62 -15.10
N ILE A 334 10.21 -19.52 -14.89
CA ILE A 334 9.00 -19.19 -15.65
C ILE A 334 9.30 -18.99 -17.14
N GLU A 335 10.42 -18.33 -17.48
CA GLU A 335 10.87 -18.16 -18.87
C GLU A 335 11.13 -19.51 -19.59
N GLN A 336 11.46 -20.57 -18.86
CA GLN A 336 11.64 -21.92 -19.42
C GLN A 336 10.30 -22.66 -19.61
N ASN A 337 9.23 -22.20 -18.98
CA ASN A 337 7.91 -22.84 -19.04
C ASN A 337 7.09 -22.27 -20.22
N PRO A 338 6.71 -23.08 -21.22
CA PRO A 338 5.92 -22.62 -22.36
C PRO A 338 4.40 -22.70 -22.18
N THR A 339 3.90 -23.32 -21.10
CA THR A 339 2.48 -23.64 -20.93
C THR A 339 1.79 -22.79 -19.88
N ILE A 340 2.54 -22.23 -18.93
CA ILE A 340 1.97 -21.32 -17.93
C ILE A 340 1.46 -20.04 -18.59
N LEU A 341 0.22 -19.69 -18.27
CA LEU A 341 -0.51 -18.53 -18.79
C LEU A 341 -0.78 -17.50 -17.71
N ARG A 342 -1.02 -17.97 -16.48
CA ARG A 342 -1.33 -17.11 -15.33
C ARG A 342 -0.45 -17.50 -14.15
N LEU A 343 0.22 -16.50 -13.59
CA LEU A 343 1.03 -16.64 -12.39
C LEU A 343 0.49 -15.69 -11.32
N GLY A 344 -0.12 -16.25 -10.28
CA GLY A 344 -0.52 -15.53 -9.09
C GLY A 344 0.63 -15.48 -8.09
N LEU A 345 1.55 -14.54 -8.27
CA LEU A 345 2.62 -14.23 -7.32
C LEU A 345 2.74 -12.71 -7.15
N HIS A 346 3.00 -12.27 -5.92
CA HIS A 346 3.39 -10.89 -5.68
C HIS A 346 4.89 -10.76 -5.89
N LEU A 347 5.30 -9.87 -6.80
CA LEU A 347 6.69 -9.62 -7.16
C LEU A 347 6.98 -8.14 -6.88
N GLU A 348 7.96 -7.87 -6.03
CA GLU A 348 8.35 -6.51 -5.65
C GLU A 348 9.16 -5.84 -6.76
N TYR A 349 10.02 -6.60 -7.45
CA TYR A 349 10.98 -6.04 -8.39
C TYR A 349 10.39 -5.84 -9.78
N ASN A 350 10.53 -4.62 -10.32
CA ASN A 350 10.03 -4.24 -11.65
C ASN A 350 10.57 -5.13 -12.79
N ASP A 351 11.85 -5.50 -12.74
CA ASP A 351 12.46 -6.33 -13.78
C ASP A 351 11.81 -7.72 -13.85
N ALA A 352 11.68 -8.40 -12.70
CA ALA A 352 11.01 -9.69 -12.60
C ALA A 352 9.55 -9.61 -13.10
N ARG A 353 8.80 -8.59 -12.65
CA ARG A 353 7.42 -8.35 -13.11
C ARG A 353 7.32 -8.20 -14.62
N HIS A 354 8.15 -7.35 -15.21
CA HIS A 354 8.08 -7.05 -16.64
C HIS A 354 8.46 -8.27 -17.50
N ARG A 355 9.50 -9.00 -17.10
CA ARG A 355 9.94 -10.21 -17.80
C ARG A 355 8.92 -11.33 -17.73
N ILE A 356 8.39 -11.61 -16.54
CA ILE A 356 7.34 -12.62 -16.35
C ILE A 356 6.08 -12.23 -17.15
N ALA A 357 5.60 -10.99 -17.04
CA ALA A 357 4.43 -10.53 -17.79
C ALA A 357 4.62 -10.66 -19.30
N SER A 358 5.80 -10.27 -19.82
CA SER A 358 6.13 -10.41 -21.23
C SER A 358 6.15 -11.87 -21.68
N HIS A 359 6.67 -12.78 -20.84
CA HIS A 359 6.70 -14.20 -21.14
C HIS A 359 5.31 -14.85 -21.13
N LEU A 360 4.48 -14.54 -20.12
CA LEU A 360 3.09 -14.99 -20.06
C LEU A 360 2.28 -14.49 -21.26
N GLN A 361 2.47 -13.22 -21.66
CA GLN A 361 1.85 -12.66 -22.85
C GLN A 361 2.24 -13.44 -24.11
N ARG A 362 3.52 -13.80 -24.28
CA ARG A 362 3.97 -14.63 -25.42
C ARG A 362 3.34 -16.02 -25.42
N ASN A 363 3.17 -16.65 -24.26
CA ASN A 363 2.52 -17.96 -24.16
C ASN A 363 1.04 -17.87 -24.55
N ILE A 364 0.33 -16.85 -24.07
CA ILE A 364 -1.07 -16.57 -24.46
C ILE A 364 -1.17 -16.32 -25.98
N ASP A 365 -0.26 -15.52 -26.53
CA ASP A 365 -0.24 -15.25 -27.98
C ASP A 365 0.06 -16.50 -28.81
N ARG A 366 0.89 -17.42 -28.33
CA ARG A 366 1.13 -18.71 -28.99
C ARG A 366 -0.15 -19.55 -29.09
N ILE A 367 -0.93 -19.60 -28.01
CA ILE A 367 -2.23 -20.29 -28.01
C ILE A 367 -3.20 -19.59 -28.98
N ARG A 368 -3.23 -18.27 -28.99
CA ARG A 368 -4.04 -17.49 -29.93
C ARG A 368 -3.66 -17.78 -31.38
N GLN A 369 -2.37 -17.81 -31.71
CA GLN A 369 -1.87 -18.15 -33.05
C GLN A 369 -2.25 -19.57 -33.46
N SER A 370 -2.14 -20.55 -32.55
CA SER A 370 -2.57 -21.91 -32.80
C SER A 370 -4.07 -22.00 -33.12
N ARG A 371 -4.92 -21.26 -32.41
CA ARG A 371 -6.37 -21.21 -32.69
C ARG A 371 -6.71 -20.59 -34.05
N VAL A 372 -6.01 -19.51 -34.44
CA VAL A 372 -6.26 -18.84 -35.73
C VAL A 372 -5.66 -19.64 -36.90
N GLY A 373 -4.47 -20.23 -36.72
CA GLY A 373 -3.81 -21.05 -37.73
C GLY A 373 -4.56 -22.36 -38.00
N ALA A 374 -5.21 -22.94 -36.99
CA ALA A 374 -6.04 -24.13 -37.16
C ALA A 374 -7.34 -23.88 -37.96
N ASN A 375 -7.80 -22.63 -38.06
CA ASN A 375 -8.94 -22.25 -38.91
C ASN A 375 -8.52 -21.86 -40.34
N SER A 376 -7.22 -21.85 -40.64
CA SER A 376 -6.63 -21.41 -41.91
C SER A 376 -6.04 -22.56 -42.74
N ALA A 377 -6.24 -23.81 -42.31
CA ALA A 377 -5.85 -25.04 -43.00
C ALA A 377 -7.07 -25.97 -43.05
#